data_AF-A0A7J3VRX6-F1
#
_entry.id   AF-A0A7J3VRX6-F1
#
_cell.length_a   1.000
_cell.length_b   1.000
_cell.length_c   1.000
_cell.angle_alpha   90.00
_cell.angle_beta   90.00
_cell.angle_gamma   90.00
#
_symmetry.space_group_name_H-M   'P 1'
#
loop_
_entity.id
_entity.type
_entity.pdbx_description
1 polymer ?
#
loop_
_entity_poly.entity_id
_entity_poly.type
_entity_poly.pdbx_seq_one_letter_code
_entity_poly.pdbx_strand_id
1 'polypeptide(L)'
;AALEEFQPEEAEKKQAAERALPPLPNAVQGKVVTRLPPEPSGFMHLGHALAGLINEYYARMYGGKLWLRFEDTNPRKVKKVYYESFRKGYEWLGIVWDFEKNNSDDMNAYYDYGLILLKRGFLYACFCTPEEMHRQRAGMTGCVHRSSRPEDNLEEWDKVLHGRYGEGDVSFRLKGSLDSPNTAMRDPVLFRIIDHPHPLTGGDYRLWPTYDFAAAVQDALCGITHVLRSSEFAFRDELQNYLRDLLGLPNPVYVEFSRFEFKGTPTSKRVIRDLIERKLVDGWDDPRLSTVEAIRRRGLVPQAIREFTMSYAGISQAKKEYDWSLLYSLNRKIIDPHARRLFFVKNPVRLVLENFQGASVEIPYHPSSSLGSRVLEAGTEIYISGDDAAGLARGDVFRCKLLANVRVVEVSENRVVGEVVGESPQQKKIIQWVPEDGVEVAAIVYGMLLNEDGSVNSESVRRVEGLGEKAVNSVKVDEVVQFERFGFCRRDRADKPVFIYCHD
;
A
#
# COMPACT_ATOMS: atom_id res chain seq x y z
N ALA A 1 16.41 9.68 48.96
CA ALA A 1 16.24 9.18 47.58
C ALA A 1 15.61 10.31 46.79
N ALA A 2 16.40 10.97 45.93
CA ALA A 2 15.92 12.05 45.08
C ALA A 2 15.04 11.43 43.99
N LEU A 3 13.82 11.93 43.86
CA LEU A 3 12.94 11.67 42.72
C LEU A 3 13.56 12.38 41.52
N GLU A 4 14.05 11.60 40.55
CA GLU A 4 14.47 12.14 39.25
C GLU A 4 13.26 12.79 38.58
N GLU A 5 13.36 14.10 38.37
CA GLU A 5 12.37 14.87 37.60
C GLU A 5 12.31 14.29 36.19
N PHE A 6 11.14 13.77 35.81
CA PHE A 6 10.87 13.33 34.46
C PHE A 6 10.98 14.55 33.52
N GLN A 7 12.07 14.63 32.76
CA GLN A 7 12.29 15.70 31.79
C GLN A 7 11.66 15.32 30.44
N PRO A 8 10.51 15.92 30.06
CA PRO A 8 9.82 15.57 28.83
C PRO A 8 10.67 15.81 27.57
N GLU A 9 11.62 16.75 27.59
CA GLU A 9 12.55 16.98 26.46
C GLU A 9 13.54 15.82 26.24
N GLU A 10 14.01 15.16 27.31
CA GLU A 10 14.88 14.00 27.17
C GLU A 10 14.09 12.77 26.72
N ALA A 11 12.84 12.62 27.18
CA ALA A 11 11.94 11.60 26.70
C ALA A 11 11.58 11.78 25.21
N GLU A 12 11.32 13.01 24.75
CA GLU A 12 11.10 13.33 23.34
C GLU A 12 12.36 13.12 22.49
N LYS A 13 13.55 13.54 22.96
CA LYS A 13 14.82 13.27 22.27
C LYS A 13 15.14 11.78 22.17
N LYS A 14 14.87 11.01 23.24
CA LYS A 14 15.06 9.55 23.26
C LYS A 14 14.06 8.84 22.33
N GLN A 15 12.81 9.29 22.32
CA GLN A 15 11.76 8.77 21.44
C GLN A 15 11.97 9.17 19.97
N ALA A 16 12.55 10.34 19.70
CA ALA A 16 12.98 10.75 18.36
C ALA A 16 14.21 9.98 17.87
N ALA A 17 15.18 9.69 18.76
CA ALA A 17 16.34 8.86 18.47
C ALA A 17 15.96 7.38 18.20
N GLU A 18 14.95 6.84 18.91
CA GLU A 18 14.41 5.50 18.66
C GLU A 18 13.62 5.39 17.34
N ARG A 19 13.14 6.51 16.77
CA ARG A 19 12.37 6.58 15.52
C ARG A 19 13.20 6.91 14.28
N ALA A 20 14.50 7.11 14.42
CA ALA A 20 15.38 7.43 13.29
C ALA A 20 15.80 6.16 12.52
N LEU A 21 15.82 6.25 11.19
CA LEU A 21 16.40 5.19 10.36
C LEU A 21 17.90 5.05 10.67
N PRO A 22 18.44 3.81 10.73
CA PRO A 22 19.85 3.60 11.00
C PRO A 22 20.72 4.21 9.88
N PRO A 23 21.93 4.71 10.17
CA PRO A 23 22.78 5.31 9.14
C PRO A 23 23.14 4.28 8.06
N LEU A 24 23.25 4.75 6.81
CA LEU A 24 23.70 3.91 5.70
C LEU A 24 25.20 3.65 5.78
N PRO A 25 25.65 2.40 5.57
CA PRO A 25 27.06 2.07 5.49
C PRO A 25 27.72 2.75 4.29
N ASN A 26 28.91 3.34 4.48
CA ASN A 26 29.68 4.05 3.45
C ASN A 26 28.95 5.23 2.78
N ALA A 27 27.90 5.77 3.41
CA ALA A 27 27.21 6.92 2.87
C ALA A 27 28.01 8.21 3.03
N VAL A 28 28.03 9.01 1.97
CA VAL A 28 28.64 10.34 1.93
C VAL A 28 27.56 11.37 1.65
N GLN A 29 27.50 12.42 2.47
CA GLN A 29 26.54 13.53 2.30
C GLN A 29 26.64 14.14 0.90
N GLY A 30 25.48 14.39 0.30
CA GLY A 30 25.32 14.89 -1.07
C GLY A 30 25.59 13.87 -2.18
N LYS A 31 26.06 12.65 -1.86
CA LYS A 31 26.47 11.64 -2.86
C LYS A 31 25.60 10.38 -2.87
N VAL A 32 24.70 10.23 -1.90
CA VAL A 32 23.79 9.07 -1.88
C VAL A 32 22.82 9.15 -3.06
N VAL A 33 22.76 8.08 -3.84
CA VAL A 33 21.79 7.86 -4.90
C VAL A 33 21.08 6.54 -4.64
N THR A 34 19.76 6.60 -4.49
CA THR A 34 18.85 5.45 -4.31
C THR A 34 17.85 5.38 -5.46
N ARG A 35 17.04 4.31 -5.53
CA ARG A 35 15.97 4.18 -6.52
C ARG A 35 14.74 3.46 -6.00
N LEU A 36 13.61 3.82 -6.58
CA LEU A 36 12.35 3.08 -6.59
C LEU A 36 12.38 2.17 -7.82
N PRO A 37 12.47 0.83 -7.68
CA PRO A 37 12.60 -0.08 -8.81
C PRO A 37 11.34 -0.94 -9.04
N PRO A 38 10.13 -0.38 -9.26
CA PRO A 38 8.94 -1.21 -9.44
C PRO A 38 8.97 -1.95 -10.79
N GLU A 39 8.63 -3.24 -10.78
CA GLU A 39 8.19 -3.94 -12.00
C GLU A 39 6.74 -3.51 -12.28
N PRO A 40 6.43 -2.83 -13.40
CA PRO A 40 5.09 -2.33 -13.69
C PRO A 40 4.18 -3.44 -14.20
N SER A 41 4.03 -4.50 -13.40
CA SER A 41 3.21 -5.67 -13.70
C SER A 41 1.93 -5.73 -12.87
N GLY A 42 1.79 -4.96 -11.81
CA GLY A 42 0.60 -4.89 -10.97
C GLY A 42 0.38 -3.48 -10.43
N PHE A 43 -0.77 -3.25 -9.83
CA PHE A 43 -1.04 -1.99 -9.15
C PHE A 43 -0.11 -1.84 -7.94
N MET A 44 0.25 -0.59 -7.65
CA MET A 44 1.04 -0.27 -6.47
C MET A 44 0.27 -0.66 -5.20
N HIS A 45 0.99 -1.20 -4.22
CA HIS A 45 0.42 -1.63 -2.94
C HIS A 45 1.27 -1.18 -1.77
N LEU A 46 0.76 -1.37 -0.55
CA LEU A 46 1.36 -0.85 0.68
C LEU A 46 2.83 -1.28 0.85
N GLY A 47 3.18 -2.53 0.52
CA GLY A 47 4.59 -2.96 0.52
C GLY A 47 5.51 -2.10 -0.38
N HIS A 48 5.05 -1.71 -1.59
CA HIS A 48 5.77 -0.80 -2.47
C HIS A 48 5.84 0.63 -1.89
N ALA A 49 4.77 1.07 -1.23
CA ALA A 49 4.73 2.37 -0.55
C ALA A 49 5.79 2.46 0.54
N LEU A 50 5.85 1.45 1.43
CA LEU A 50 6.82 1.40 2.52
C LEU A 50 8.26 1.36 1.98
N ALA A 51 8.54 0.47 1.02
CA ALA A 51 9.87 0.37 0.41
C ALA A 51 10.28 1.67 -0.30
N GLY A 52 9.32 2.35 -0.96
CA GLY A 52 9.58 3.61 -1.64
C GLY A 52 9.87 4.76 -0.68
N LEU A 53 9.10 4.85 0.41
CA LEU A 53 9.33 5.82 1.48
C LEU A 53 10.70 5.63 2.13
N ILE A 54 11.15 4.39 2.38
CA ILE A 54 12.49 4.12 2.90
C ILE A 54 13.57 4.66 1.95
N ASN A 55 13.45 4.41 0.63
CA ASN A 55 14.40 4.92 -0.36
C ASN A 55 14.42 6.45 -0.45
N GLU A 56 13.26 7.09 -0.38
CA GLU A 56 13.13 8.54 -0.35
C GLU A 56 13.76 9.10 0.93
N TYR A 57 13.43 8.59 2.11
CA TYR A 57 13.95 9.08 3.38
C TYR A 57 15.47 9.04 3.42
N TYR A 58 16.10 7.97 2.92
CA TYR A 58 17.56 7.91 2.84
C TYR A 58 18.15 8.87 1.81
N ALA A 59 17.53 9.02 0.64
CA ALA A 59 17.97 10.03 -0.32
C ALA A 59 17.93 11.43 0.33
N ARG A 60 16.85 11.78 1.04
CA ARG A 60 16.70 13.11 1.65
C ARG A 60 17.59 13.30 2.88
N MET A 61 17.72 12.30 3.74
CA MET A 61 18.61 12.32 4.92
C MET A 61 20.06 12.62 4.57
N TYR A 62 20.51 12.18 3.40
CA TYR A 62 21.88 12.38 2.92
C TYR A 62 22.00 13.46 1.84
N GLY A 63 20.99 14.31 1.62
CA GLY A 63 21.02 15.35 0.58
C GLY A 63 21.25 14.81 -0.83
N GLY A 64 20.88 13.56 -1.06
CA GLY A 64 21.13 12.76 -2.25
C GLY A 64 20.03 12.81 -3.29
N LYS A 65 20.08 11.85 -4.23
CA LYS A 65 19.19 11.73 -5.39
C LYS A 65 18.34 10.46 -5.34
N LEU A 66 17.11 10.56 -5.82
CA LEU A 66 16.17 9.45 -5.92
C LEU A 66 15.76 9.23 -7.38
N TRP A 67 15.94 8.01 -7.89
CA TRP A 67 15.39 7.59 -9.18
C TRP A 67 14.02 6.91 -9.02
N LEU A 68 13.09 7.17 -9.94
CA LEU A 68 12.01 6.24 -10.26
C LEU A 68 12.42 5.44 -11.52
N ARG A 69 12.73 4.16 -11.36
CA ARG A 69 13.17 3.31 -12.47
C ARG A 69 12.24 2.12 -12.64
N PHE A 70 11.57 2.04 -13.79
CA PHE A 70 10.68 0.91 -14.07
C PHE A 70 11.47 -0.31 -14.55
N GLU A 71 11.35 -1.43 -13.83
CA GLU A 71 11.99 -2.70 -14.14
C GLU A 71 11.15 -3.48 -15.16
N ASP A 72 11.13 -3.03 -16.41
CA ASP A 72 10.15 -3.44 -17.42
C ASP A 72 10.64 -4.43 -18.49
N THR A 73 11.69 -5.20 -18.21
CA THR A 73 12.33 -6.10 -19.19
C THR A 73 11.55 -7.37 -19.52
N ASN A 74 10.29 -7.49 -19.06
CA ASN A 74 9.39 -8.57 -19.42
C ASN A 74 8.12 -8.02 -20.09
N PRO A 75 8.11 -7.90 -21.44
CA PRO A 75 7.01 -7.30 -22.19
C PRO A 75 5.64 -7.98 -21.96
N ARG A 76 5.62 -9.27 -21.57
CA ARG A 76 4.37 -10.01 -21.30
C ARG A 76 3.70 -9.59 -19.98
N LYS A 77 4.48 -9.08 -19.03
CA LYS A 77 4.00 -8.78 -17.67
C LYS A 77 3.60 -7.34 -17.49
N VAL A 78 4.21 -6.43 -18.24
CA VAL A 78 4.09 -5.00 -18.03
C VAL A 78 2.94 -4.38 -18.82
N LYS A 79 2.30 -3.34 -18.27
CA LYS A 79 1.20 -2.61 -18.92
C LYS A 79 1.23 -1.14 -18.54
N LYS A 80 0.89 -0.24 -19.47
CA LYS A 80 0.89 1.23 -19.25
C LYS A 80 0.14 1.66 -17.98
N VAL A 81 -1.01 1.04 -17.69
CA VAL A 81 -1.81 1.33 -16.48
C VAL A 81 -1.03 1.15 -15.18
N TYR A 82 -0.08 0.21 -15.12
CA TYR A 82 0.71 -0.04 -13.91
C TYR A 82 1.79 1.02 -13.71
N TYR A 83 2.40 1.54 -14.79
CA TYR A 83 3.32 2.69 -14.68
C TYR A 83 2.61 3.88 -14.05
N GLU A 84 1.41 4.20 -14.55
CA GLU A 84 0.57 5.28 -14.01
C GLU A 84 0.15 5.02 -12.57
N SER A 85 -0.14 3.76 -12.19
CA SER A 85 -0.45 3.40 -10.81
C SER A 85 0.70 3.71 -9.86
N PHE A 86 1.94 3.39 -10.23
CA PHE A 86 3.12 3.70 -9.42
C PHE A 86 3.39 5.21 -9.35
N ARG A 87 3.33 5.94 -10.48
CA ARG A 87 3.50 7.41 -10.48
C ARG A 87 2.50 8.08 -9.55
N LYS A 88 1.20 7.82 -9.75
CA LYS A 88 0.12 8.38 -8.93
C LYS A 88 0.22 7.95 -7.47
N GLY A 89 0.63 6.71 -7.20
CA GLY A 89 0.78 6.21 -5.84
C GLY A 89 1.93 6.88 -5.09
N TYR A 90 3.08 7.08 -5.75
CA TYR A 90 4.20 7.82 -5.17
C TYR A 90 3.88 9.31 -5.02
N GLU A 91 3.24 9.94 -6.00
CA GLU A 91 2.74 11.32 -5.90
C GLU A 91 1.75 11.51 -4.75
N TRP A 92 0.80 10.57 -4.58
CA TRP A 92 -0.16 10.60 -3.47
C TRP A 92 0.54 10.48 -2.12
N LEU A 93 1.59 9.67 -2.02
CA LEU A 93 2.46 9.60 -0.83
C LEU A 93 3.32 10.87 -0.67
N GLY A 94 3.34 11.78 -1.64
CA GLY A 94 4.22 12.95 -1.66
C GLY A 94 5.68 12.60 -1.89
N ILE A 95 5.99 11.43 -2.45
CA ILE A 95 7.34 11.06 -2.84
C ILE A 95 7.68 11.79 -4.14
N VAL A 96 8.72 12.61 -4.08
CA VAL A 96 9.27 13.30 -5.25
C VAL A 96 10.57 12.62 -5.65
N TRP A 97 10.67 12.19 -6.90
CA TRP A 97 11.91 11.65 -7.49
C TRP A 97 12.62 12.71 -8.32
N ASP A 98 13.95 12.60 -8.38
CA ASP A 98 14.82 13.53 -9.12
C ASP A 98 14.91 13.16 -10.60
N PHE A 99 14.82 11.87 -10.92
CA PHE A 99 14.98 11.35 -12.28
C PHE A 99 14.06 10.15 -12.51
N GLU A 100 13.65 9.95 -13.77
CA GLU A 100 12.78 8.85 -14.17
C GLU A 100 13.32 8.14 -15.42
N LYS A 101 13.24 6.81 -15.44
CA LYS A 101 13.65 6.00 -16.60
C LYS A 101 12.95 4.64 -16.63
N ASN A 102 12.87 4.01 -17.80
CA ASN A 102 12.51 2.61 -17.94
C ASN A 102 13.74 1.79 -18.32
N ASN A 103 13.83 0.55 -17.86
CA ASN A 103 14.90 -0.34 -18.29
C ASN A 103 14.88 -0.53 -19.82
N SER A 104 13.68 -0.60 -20.40
CA SER A 104 13.48 -0.70 -21.85
C SER A 104 14.02 0.48 -22.66
N ASP A 105 14.31 1.63 -22.03
CA ASP A 105 14.95 2.78 -22.70
C ASP A 105 16.43 2.50 -23.03
N ASP A 106 17.08 1.53 -22.36
CA ASP A 106 18.51 1.22 -22.49
C ASP A 106 18.79 -0.15 -23.13
N MET A 107 17.87 -0.66 -23.93
CA MET A 107 18.05 -1.97 -24.58
C MET A 107 19.35 -2.08 -25.39
N ASN A 108 19.75 -1.00 -26.05
CA ASN A 108 21.02 -0.96 -26.78
C ASN A 108 22.23 -1.08 -25.83
N ALA A 109 22.20 -0.42 -24.67
CA ALA A 109 23.29 -0.55 -23.69
C ALA A 109 23.38 -1.97 -23.15
N TYR A 110 22.25 -2.65 -22.91
CA TYR A 110 22.27 -4.06 -22.53
C TYR A 110 22.91 -4.94 -23.62
N TYR A 111 22.62 -4.68 -24.88
CA TYR A 111 23.23 -5.42 -25.99
C TYR A 111 24.74 -5.17 -26.06
N ASP A 112 25.18 -3.92 -25.91
CA ASP A 112 26.61 -3.58 -25.88
C ASP A 112 27.35 -4.34 -24.77
N TYR A 113 26.81 -4.35 -23.54
CA TYR A 113 27.39 -5.10 -22.43
C TYR A 113 27.32 -6.62 -22.65
N GLY A 114 26.23 -7.14 -23.25
CA GLY A 114 26.10 -8.54 -23.63
C GLY A 114 27.17 -8.97 -24.64
N LEU A 115 27.42 -8.12 -25.66
CA LEU A 115 28.47 -8.32 -26.66
C LEU A 115 29.87 -8.26 -26.04
N ILE A 116 30.11 -7.42 -25.03
CA ILE A 116 31.37 -7.44 -24.28
C ILE A 116 31.59 -8.80 -23.60
N LEU A 117 30.57 -9.34 -22.93
CA LEU A 117 30.68 -10.66 -22.29
C LEU A 117 30.86 -11.78 -23.31
N LEU A 118 30.19 -11.74 -24.46
CA LEU A 118 30.38 -12.69 -25.55
C LEU A 118 31.82 -12.67 -26.06
N LYS A 119 32.33 -11.49 -26.43
CA LYS A 119 33.70 -11.31 -26.95
C LYS A 119 34.76 -11.76 -25.93
N ARG A 120 34.50 -11.59 -24.64
CA ARG A 120 35.38 -12.04 -23.55
C ARG A 120 35.18 -13.52 -23.17
N GLY A 121 34.25 -14.22 -23.80
CA GLY A 121 33.98 -15.65 -23.56
C GLY A 121 33.25 -15.97 -22.26
N PHE A 122 32.64 -14.96 -21.63
CA PHE A 122 31.84 -15.08 -20.39
C PHE A 122 30.35 -15.29 -20.64
N LEU A 123 29.85 -15.08 -21.86
CA LEU A 123 28.47 -15.39 -22.24
C LEU A 123 28.48 -16.42 -23.37
N TYR A 124 27.52 -17.34 -23.39
CA TYR A 124 27.38 -18.34 -24.44
C TYR A 124 25.91 -18.63 -24.79
N ALA A 125 25.66 -19.00 -26.05
CA ALA A 125 24.35 -19.44 -26.53
C ALA A 125 24.05 -20.86 -26.06
N CYS A 126 22.87 -21.08 -25.50
CA CYS A 126 22.45 -22.35 -24.92
C CYS A 126 21.09 -22.77 -25.49
N PHE A 127 21.06 -23.96 -26.08
CA PHE A 127 19.87 -24.60 -26.67
C PHE A 127 19.20 -25.63 -25.74
N CYS A 128 19.59 -25.65 -24.46
CA CYS A 128 19.01 -26.57 -23.50
C CYS A 128 17.61 -26.13 -23.09
N THR A 129 16.73 -27.10 -22.86
CA THR A 129 15.39 -26.81 -22.30
C THR A 129 15.49 -26.32 -20.85
N PRO A 130 14.45 -25.66 -20.31
CA PRO A 130 14.40 -25.28 -18.90
C PRO A 130 14.66 -26.44 -17.92
N GLU A 131 14.13 -27.64 -18.23
CA GLU A 131 14.30 -28.86 -17.44
C GLU A 131 15.73 -29.36 -17.48
N GLU A 132 16.39 -29.32 -18.63
CA GLU A 132 17.80 -29.64 -18.77
C GLU A 132 18.68 -28.67 -18.00
N MET A 133 18.43 -27.37 -18.15
CA MET A 133 19.15 -26.34 -17.39
C MET A 133 18.97 -26.50 -15.88
N HIS A 134 17.76 -26.87 -15.43
CA HIS A 134 17.50 -27.16 -14.02
C HIS A 134 18.30 -28.37 -13.53
N ARG A 135 18.29 -29.49 -14.29
CA ARG A 135 19.07 -30.69 -13.96
C ARG A 135 20.58 -30.41 -13.91
N GLN A 136 21.09 -29.65 -14.87
CA GLN A 136 22.49 -29.22 -14.93
C GLN A 136 22.90 -28.39 -13.71
N ARG A 137 22.08 -27.39 -13.34
CA ARG A 137 22.32 -26.56 -12.15
C ARG A 137 22.30 -27.36 -10.85
N ALA A 138 21.35 -28.29 -10.72
CA ALA A 138 21.25 -29.19 -9.57
C ALA A 138 22.46 -30.15 -9.50
N GLY A 139 22.88 -30.68 -10.65
CA GLY A 139 24.02 -31.58 -10.78
C GLY A 139 25.39 -30.92 -10.84
N MET A 140 25.50 -29.59 -10.74
CA MET A 140 26.76 -28.84 -10.87
C MET A 140 27.51 -29.14 -12.18
N THR A 141 26.79 -29.42 -13.27
CA THR A 141 27.37 -29.74 -14.58
C THR A 141 27.09 -28.65 -15.61
N GLY A 142 28.06 -28.38 -16.48
CA GLY A 142 27.90 -27.48 -17.61
C GLY A 142 27.23 -28.20 -18.80
N CYS A 143 26.44 -27.48 -19.59
CA CYS A 143 25.93 -28.04 -20.84
C CYS A 143 27.03 -28.12 -21.90
N VAL A 144 26.80 -28.91 -22.95
CA VAL A 144 27.73 -29.08 -24.08
C VAL A 144 28.05 -27.76 -24.80
N HIS A 145 27.11 -26.80 -24.78
CA HIS A 145 27.28 -25.49 -25.41
C HIS A 145 28.20 -24.54 -24.63
N ARG A 146 28.52 -24.84 -23.36
CA ARG A 146 29.35 -23.96 -22.50
C ARG A 146 30.78 -23.78 -23.04
N SER A 147 31.28 -24.75 -23.80
CA SER A 147 32.59 -24.74 -24.44
C SER A 147 32.62 -24.14 -25.85
N SER A 148 31.49 -23.63 -26.36
CA SER A 148 31.44 -22.95 -27.66
C SER A 148 32.36 -21.74 -27.71
N ARG A 149 32.98 -21.49 -28.87
CA ARG A 149 33.92 -20.38 -29.04
C ARG A 149 33.19 -19.04 -29.05
N PRO A 150 33.83 -17.93 -28.63
CA PRO A 150 33.23 -16.60 -28.69
C PRO A 150 32.62 -16.24 -30.04
N GLU A 151 33.28 -16.60 -31.15
CA GLU A 151 32.84 -16.30 -32.52
C GLU A 151 31.53 -17.01 -32.86
N ASP A 152 31.41 -18.29 -32.49
CA ASP A 152 30.20 -19.08 -32.72
C ASP A 152 29.02 -18.48 -31.92
N ASN A 153 29.26 -18.05 -30.67
CA ASN A 153 28.23 -17.42 -29.85
C ASN A 153 27.80 -16.04 -30.37
N LEU A 154 28.70 -15.28 -30.99
CA LEU A 154 28.37 -14.02 -31.66
C LEU A 154 27.48 -14.24 -32.89
N GLU A 155 27.77 -15.31 -33.66
CA GLU A 155 26.91 -15.71 -34.78
C GLU A 155 25.50 -16.10 -34.29
N GLU A 156 25.41 -16.85 -33.19
CA GLU A 156 24.11 -17.19 -32.58
C GLU A 156 23.36 -15.96 -32.08
N TRP A 157 24.06 -14.97 -31.50
CA TRP A 157 23.46 -13.68 -31.12
C TRP A 157 22.85 -12.95 -32.31
N ASP A 158 23.58 -12.87 -33.43
CA ASP A 158 23.10 -12.24 -34.65
C ASP A 158 21.88 -12.98 -35.24
N LYS A 159 21.91 -14.31 -35.28
CA LYS A 159 20.78 -15.14 -35.72
C LYS A 159 19.53 -14.89 -34.88
N VAL A 160 19.66 -14.70 -33.58
CA VAL A 160 18.54 -14.36 -32.69
C VAL A 160 17.94 -13.00 -33.04
N LEU A 161 18.78 -11.98 -33.22
CA LEU A 161 18.30 -10.63 -33.59
C LEU A 161 17.61 -10.63 -34.97
N HIS A 162 18.10 -11.43 -35.92
CA HIS A 162 17.49 -11.63 -37.24
C HIS A 162 16.34 -12.65 -37.26
N GLY A 163 15.91 -13.14 -36.10
CA GLY A 163 14.70 -13.93 -35.97
C GLY A 163 14.75 -15.35 -36.48
N ARG A 164 15.94 -15.96 -36.49
CA ARG A 164 16.12 -17.38 -36.86
C ARG A 164 15.58 -18.35 -35.80
N TYR A 165 15.37 -17.87 -34.58
CA TYR A 165 14.91 -18.64 -33.43
C TYR A 165 13.60 -18.06 -32.88
N GLY A 166 12.77 -18.93 -32.32
CA GLY A 166 11.58 -18.59 -31.55
C GLY A 166 11.83 -18.60 -30.03
N GLU A 167 10.78 -18.32 -29.27
CA GLU A 167 10.85 -18.37 -27.81
C GLU A 167 11.22 -19.76 -27.29
N GLY A 168 12.22 -19.82 -26.41
CA GLY A 168 12.67 -21.06 -25.78
C GLY A 168 13.71 -21.84 -26.57
N ASP A 169 13.91 -21.53 -27.86
CA ASP A 169 14.89 -22.22 -28.70
C ASP A 169 16.33 -21.95 -28.25
N VAL A 170 16.62 -20.71 -27.85
CA VAL A 170 17.96 -20.30 -27.42
C VAL A 170 17.90 -19.26 -26.31
N SER A 171 18.83 -19.37 -25.37
CA SER A 171 19.07 -18.39 -24.31
C SER A 171 20.56 -18.12 -24.17
N PHE A 172 20.94 -16.92 -23.72
CA PHE A 172 22.34 -16.61 -23.46
C PHE A 172 22.62 -16.72 -21.97
N ARG A 173 23.54 -17.61 -21.62
CA ARG A 173 23.90 -17.93 -20.24
C ARG A 173 25.27 -17.38 -19.91
N LEU A 174 25.40 -16.86 -18.68
CA LEU A 174 26.71 -16.56 -18.11
C LEU A 174 27.50 -17.87 -17.99
N LYS A 175 28.79 -17.83 -18.27
CA LYS A 175 29.76 -18.85 -17.89
C LYS A 175 30.19 -18.57 -16.46
N GLY A 176 29.34 -18.95 -15.52
CA GLY A 176 29.56 -18.75 -14.09
C GLY A 176 30.33 -19.91 -13.46
N SER A 177 30.26 -20.00 -12.13
CA SER A 177 30.86 -21.09 -11.35
C SER A 177 29.83 -22.20 -11.13
N LEU A 178 30.10 -23.38 -11.67
CA LEU A 178 29.21 -24.55 -11.59
C LEU A 178 29.19 -25.17 -10.19
N ASP A 179 30.30 -25.05 -9.47
CA ASP A 179 30.55 -25.58 -8.13
C ASP A 179 30.22 -24.58 -7.01
N SER A 180 29.81 -23.34 -7.35
CA SER A 180 29.47 -22.33 -6.35
C SER A 180 28.36 -22.83 -5.42
N PRO A 181 28.48 -22.62 -4.09
CA PRO A 181 27.40 -22.89 -3.16
C PRO A 181 26.18 -22.00 -3.42
N ASN A 182 26.38 -20.83 -4.03
CA ASN A 182 25.31 -19.96 -4.49
C ASN A 182 24.80 -20.42 -5.86
N THR A 183 23.58 -20.98 -5.89
CA THR A 183 22.98 -21.51 -7.12
C THR A 183 22.71 -20.45 -8.18
N ALA A 184 22.63 -19.16 -7.80
CA ALA A 184 22.50 -18.05 -8.75
C ALA A 184 23.75 -17.91 -9.64
N MET A 185 24.92 -18.36 -9.17
CA MET A 185 26.18 -18.29 -9.92
C MET A 185 26.34 -19.40 -10.95
N ARG A 186 25.48 -20.43 -10.91
CA ARG A 186 25.59 -21.63 -11.75
C ARG A 186 24.99 -21.40 -13.13
N ASP A 187 25.78 -20.79 -14.00
CA ASP A 187 25.44 -20.47 -15.38
C ASP A 187 24.01 -19.91 -15.56
N PRO A 188 23.66 -18.79 -14.89
CA PRO A 188 22.34 -18.18 -14.99
C PRO A 188 22.07 -17.66 -16.41
N VAL A 189 20.80 -17.64 -16.80
CA VAL A 189 20.35 -17.00 -18.06
C VAL A 189 20.43 -15.48 -17.88
N LEU A 190 21.14 -14.81 -18.79
CA LEU A 190 21.25 -13.35 -18.83
C LEU A 190 20.38 -12.73 -19.92
N PHE A 191 20.13 -13.43 -21.03
CA PHE A 191 19.18 -13.01 -22.06
C PHE A 191 18.31 -14.16 -22.55
N ARG A 192 17.07 -13.84 -22.90
CA ARG A 192 16.08 -14.78 -23.45
C ARG A 192 15.24 -14.13 -24.54
N ILE A 193 14.76 -14.92 -25.48
CA ILE A 193 13.82 -14.45 -26.50
C ILE A 193 12.45 -14.27 -25.85
N ILE A 194 11.84 -13.11 -26.08
CA ILE A 194 10.41 -12.87 -25.83
C ILE A 194 9.82 -12.18 -27.06
N ASP A 195 9.05 -12.94 -27.83
CA ASP A 195 8.30 -12.51 -29.00
C ASP A 195 6.92 -11.99 -28.57
N HIS A 196 6.95 -10.86 -27.85
CA HIS A 196 5.77 -10.15 -27.42
C HIS A 196 6.00 -8.64 -27.51
N PRO A 197 5.10 -7.86 -28.12
CA PRO A 197 5.23 -6.41 -28.17
C PRO A 197 5.35 -5.81 -26.76
N HIS A 198 6.34 -4.96 -26.54
CA HIS A 198 6.49 -4.19 -25.32
C HIS A 198 5.54 -2.98 -25.35
N PRO A 199 4.87 -2.63 -24.23
CA PRO A 199 3.91 -1.52 -24.23
C PRO A 199 4.50 -0.15 -24.58
N LEU A 200 5.82 0.04 -24.39
CA LEU A 200 6.50 1.31 -24.69
C LEU A 200 7.34 1.26 -25.96
N THR A 201 7.98 0.13 -26.25
CA THR A 201 8.97 -0.02 -27.34
C THR A 201 8.48 -0.92 -28.47
N GLY A 202 7.21 -1.33 -28.45
CA GLY A 202 6.61 -2.10 -29.53
C GLY A 202 7.33 -3.41 -29.82
N GLY A 203 7.59 -3.68 -31.11
CA GLY A 203 8.27 -4.89 -31.58
C GLY A 203 9.77 -4.72 -31.80
N ASP A 204 10.37 -3.62 -31.33
CA ASP A 204 11.76 -3.24 -31.65
C ASP A 204 12.79 -4.21 -31.07
N TYR A 205 12.42 -4.93 -30.01
CA TYR A 205 13.32 -5.85 -29.30
C TYR A 205 12.70 -7.22 -29.10
N ARG A 206 13.48 -8.25 -29.39
CA ARG A 206 13.11 -9.66 -29.21
C ARG A 206 13.97 -10.37 -28.18
N LEU A 207 15.22 -9.94 -28.01
CA LEU A 207 16.15 -10.49 -27.03
C LEU A 207 16.14 -9.62 -25.78
N TRP A 208 15.65 -10.15 -24.67
CA TRP A 208 15.42 -9.37 -23.44
C TRP A 208 16.37 -9.81 -22.31
N PRO A 209 17.00 -8.86 -21.59
CA PRO A 209 17.82 -9.19 -20.44
C PRO A 209 16.97 -9.71 -19.28
N THR A 210 17.53 -10.62 -18.49
CA THR A 210 16.94 -11.05 -17.22
C THR A 210 17.17 -10.00 -16.13
N TYR A 211 16.45 -10.15 -15.01
CA TYR A 211 16.52 -9.23 -13.89
C TYR A 211 17.96 -9.00 -13.39
N ASP A 212 18.75 -10.06 -13.23
CA ASP A 212 20.11 -9.93 -12.68
C ASP A 212 21.01 -9.10 -13.58
N PHE A 213 20.93 -9.31 -14.90
CA PHE A 213 21.72 -8.54 -15.87
C PHE A 213 21.25 -7.09 -15.96
N ALA A 214 19.93 -6.89 -16.10
CA ALA A 214 19.34 -5.56 -16.22
C ALA A 214 19.60 -4.70 -14.99
N ALA A 215 19.40 -5.25 -13.78
CA ALA A 215 19.67 -4.55 -12.53
C ALA A 215 21.16 -4.24 -12.35
N ALA A 216 22.05 -5.17 -12.71
CA ALA A 216 23.49 -4.98 -12.60
C ALA A 216 23.97 -3.80 -13.45
N VAL A 217 23.54 -3.74 -14.71
CA VAL A 217 23.88 -2.66 -15.64
C VAL A 217 23.21 -1.35 -15.23
N GLN A 218 21.92 -1.36 -14.90
CA GLN A 218 21.19 -0.12 -14.65
C GLN A 218 21.54 0.56 -13.34
N ASP A 219 21.85 -0.20 -12.29
CA ASP A 219 22.33 0.41 -11.06
C ASP A 219 23.64 1.18 -11.33
N ALA A 220 24.51 0.68 -12.21
CA ALA A 220 25.71 1.39 -12.63
C ALA A 220 25.41 2.61 -13.53
N LEU A 221 24.56 2.47 -14.56
CA LEU A 221 24.24 3.57 -15.48
C LEU A 221 23.51 4.73 -14.79
N CYS A 222 22.64 4.43 -13.83
CA CYS A 222 21.95 5.45 -13.03
C CYS A 222 22.81 6.01 -11.88
N GLY A 223 24.04 5.52 -11.70
CA GLY A 223 24.94 5.93 -10.62
C GLY A 223 24.40 5.59 -9.23
N ILE A 224 23.65 4.50 -9.10
CA ILE A 224 23.08 4.05 -7.82
C ILE A 224 24.23 3.68 -6.89
N THR A 225 24.23 4.30 -5.71
CA THR A 225 25.25 4.06 -4.69
C THR A 225 24.76 3.09 -3.61
N HIS A 226 23.45 3.10 -3.33
CA HIS A 226 22.85 2.31 -2.27
C HIS A 226 21.60 1.62 -2.82
N VAL A 227 21.64 0.28 -2.82
CA VAL A 227 20.51 -0.56 -3.21
C VAL A 227 19.80 -1.01 -1.94
N LEU A 228 18.66 -0.39 -1.66
CA LEU A 228 17.77 -0.79 -0.57
C LEU A 228 16.73 -1.78 -1.10
N ARG A 229 16.66 -2.98 -0.54
CA ARG A 229 15.76 -4.04 -1.05
C ARG A 229 15.41 -5.09 -0.01
N SER A 230 14.49 -5.99 -0.37
CA SER A 230 14.13 -7.12 0.48
C SER A 230 15.22 -8.20 0.55
N SER A 231 15.39 -8.82 1.72
CA SER A 231 16.40 -9.88 1.99
C SER A 231 16.30 -11.13 1.09
N GLU A 232 15.18 -11.34 0.41
CA GLU A 232 15.02 -12.46 -0.53
C GLU A 232 15.92 -12.38 -1.76
N PHE A 233 16.44 -11.20 -2.05
CA PHE A 233 17.35 -11.01 -3.15
C PHE A 233 18.82 -11.21 -2.75
N ALA A 234 19.15 -11.45 -1.47
CA ALA A 234 20.52 -11.50 -0.94
C ALA A 234 21.49 -12.32 -1.81
N PHE A 235 21.09 -13.53 -2.17
CA PHE A 235 21.90 -14.42 -3.01
C PHE A 235 22.21 -13.87 -4.41
N ARG A 236 21.46 -12.88 -4.89
CA ARG A 236 21.71 -12.24 -6.19
C ARG A 236 22.76 -11.14 -6.13
N ASP A 237 23.17 -10.67 -4.96
CA ASP A 237 24.21 -9.63 -4.86
C ASP A 237 25.55 -10.09 -5.37
N GLU A 238 25.93 -11.31 -5.02
CA GLU A 238 27.14 -11.93 -5.52
C GLU A 238 27.14 -11.98 -7.05
N LEU A 239 26.02 -12.43 -7.65
CA LEU A 239 25.88 -12.49 -9.11
C LEU A 239 25.93 -11.11 -9.74
N GLN A 240 25.18 -10.14 -9.21
CA GLN A 240 25.14 -8.80 -9.78
C GLN A 240 26.48 -8.08 -9.64
N ASN A 241 27.20 -8.25 -8.52
CA ASN A 241 28.55 -7.73 -8.33
C ASN A 241 29.52 -8.37 -9.32
N TYR A 242 29.46 -9.70 -9.45
CA TYR A 242 30.30 -10.42 -10.39
C TYR A 242 30.09 -9.95 -11.85
N LEU A 243 28.83 -9.74 -12.26
CA LEU A 243 28.52 -9.17 -13.57
C LEU A 243 29.14 -7.78 -13.75
N ARG A 244 29.03 -6.92 -12.74
CA ARG A 244 29.63 -5.58 -12.79
C ARG A 244 31.14 -5.62 -12.85
N ASP A 245 31.79 -6.50 -12.09
CA ASP A 245 33.25 -6.69 -12.13
C ASP A 245 33.72 -7.12 -13.52
N LEU A 246 33.02 -8.09 -14.14
CA LEU A 246 33.31 -8.53 -15.51
C LEU A 246 33.16 -7.41 -16.55
N LEU A 247 32.27 -6.45 -16.30
CA LEU A 247 31.97 -5.32 -17.18
C LEU A 247 32.78 -4.06 -16.84
N GLY A 248 33.51 -4.04 -15.73
CA GLY A 248 34.22 -2.85 -15.23
C GLY A 248 33.29 -1.76 -14.70
N LEU A 249 32.14 -2.15 -14.14
CA LEU A 249 31.12 -1.27 -13.58
C LEU A 249 31.22 -1.16 -12.05
N PRO A 250 30.83 -0.03 -11.44
CA PRO A 250 30.92 0.15 -9.99
C PRO A 250 29.85 -0.64 -9.23
N ASN A 251 30.24 -1.27 -8.12
CA ASN A 251 29.33 -1.97 -7.23
C ASN A 251 28.66 -1.02 -6.23
N PRO A 252 27.32 -1.10 -6.04
CA PRO A 252 26.63 -0.35 -5.01
C PRO A 252 26.81 -1.02 -3.63
N VAL A 253 26.45 -0.28 -2.59
CA VAL A 253 26.28 -0.81 -1.24
C VAL A 253 24.87 -1.38 -1.11
N TYR A 254 24.77 -2.61 -0.62
CA TYR A 254 23.48 -3.26 -0.40
C TYR A 254 23.02 -3.09 1.05
N VAL A 255 21.75 -2.71 1.21
CA VAL A 255 21.09 -2.67 2.50
C VAL A 255 19.77 -3.42 2.40
N GLU A 256 19.66 -4.46 3.21
CA GLU A 256 18.53 -5.36 3.18
C GLU A 256 17.56 -5.09 4.32
N PHE A 257 16.27 -5.14 4.00
CA PHE A 257 15.19 -5.13 4.96
C PHE A 257 14.25 -6.31 4.71
N SER A 258 13.53 -6.73 5.74
CA SER A 258 12.52 -7.78 5.59
C SER A 258 11.25 -7.24 4.96
N ARG A 259 10.51 -8.13 4.30
CA ARG A 259 9.16 -7.81 3.84
C ARG A 259 8.24 -7.52 5.02
N PHE A 260 7.28 -6.63 4.78
CA PHE A 260 6.20 -6.30 5.70
C PHE A 260 4.91 -6.92 5.20
N GLU A 261 4.16 -7.52 6.12
CA GLU A 261 2.84 -8.09 5.85
C GLU A 261 1.81 -7.47 6.79
N PHE A 262 0.57 -7.38 6.32
CA PHE A 262 -0.56 -6.96 7.13
C PHE A 262 -1.52 -8.14 7.28
N LYS A 263 -1.97 -8.39 8.50
CA LYS A 263 -2.84 -9.52 8.82
C LYS A 263 -4.05 -9.60 7.88
N GLY A 264 -4.31 -10.80 7.38
CA GLY A 264 -5.47 -11.14 6.55
C GLY A 264 -5.59 -10.37 5.24
N THR A 265 -4.49 -9.79 4.73
CA THR A 265 -4.50 -9.03 3.46
C THR A 265 -3.57 -9.66 2.43
N PRO A 266 -4.10 -10.17 1.30
CA PRO A 266 -3.25 -10.72 0.25
C PRO A 266 -2.45 -9.59 -0.42
N THR A 267 -1.14 -9.79 -0.58
CA THR A 267 -0.25 -8.94 -1.38
C THR A 267 0.10 -9.59 -2.72
N SER A 268 -0.09 -10.91 -2.84
CA SER A 268 0.18 -11.65 -4.07
C SER A 268 -0.79 -11.25 -5.18
N LYS A 269 -0.23 -10.70 -6.27
CA LYS A 269 -0.95 -10.32 -7.49
C LYS A 269 -1.79 -11.47 -8.06
N ARG A 270 -1.30 -12.71 -8.01
CA ARG A 270 -2.04 -13.88 -8.51
C ARG A 270 -3.30 -14.12 -7.68
N VAL A 271 -3.19 -14.00 -6.35
CA VAL A 271 -4.32 -14.15 -5.43
C VAL A 271 -5.34 -13.04 -5.64
N ILE A 272 -4.89 -11.78 -5.70
CA ILE A 272 -5.80 -10.64 -5.91
C ILE A 272 -6.55 -10.76 -7.25
N ARG A 273 -5.84 -11.18 -8.32
CA ARG A 273 -6.47 -11.39 -9.62
C ARG A 273 -7.54 -12.47 -9.58
N ASP A 274 -7.27 -13.61 -8.94
CA ASP A 274 -8.26 -14.68 -8.76
C ASP A 274 -9.51 -14.16 -8.01
N LEU A 275 -9.32 -13.37 -6.96
CA LEU A 275 -10.43 -12.77 -6.21
C LEU A 275 -11.28 -11.82 -7.06
N ILE A 276 -10.66 -11.03 -7.93
CA ILE A 276 -11.36 -10.13 -8.88
C ILE A 276 -12.11 -10.96 -9.94
N GLU A 277 -11.44 -11.95 -10.55
CA GLU A 277 -12.04 -12.80 -11.59
C GLU A 277 -13.25 -13.58 -11.07
N ARG A 278 -13.18 -14.03 -9.81
CA ARG A 278 -14.28 -14.69 -9.09
C ARG A 278 -15.31 -13.74 -8.50
N LYS A 279 -15.17 -12.42 -8.70
CA LYS A 279 -16.05 -11.36 -8.19
C LYS A 279 -16.22 -11.38 -6.66
N LEU A 280 -15.17 -11.77 -5.94
CA LEU A 280 -15.13 -11.76 -4.47
C LEU A 280 -14.69 -10.37 -3.94
N VAL A 281 -14.06 -9.58 -4.80
CA VAL A 281 -13.74 -8.16 -4.61
C VAL A 281 -14.14 -7.35 -5.85
N ASP A 282 -14.45 -6.06 -5.66
CA ASP A 282 -15.00 -5.20 -6.72
C ASP A 282 -13.96 -4.86 -7.80
N GLY A 283 -12.69 -4.83 -7.43
CA GLY A 283 -11.60 -4.39 -8.29
C GLY A 283 -10.30 -4.21 -7.52
N TRP A 284 -9.32 -3.58 -8.16
CA TRP A 284 -8.03 -3.28 -7.53
C TRP A 284 -8.12 -2.18 -6.46
N ASP A 285 -9.18 -1.38 -6.48
CA ASP A 285 -9.46 -0.32 -5.51
C ASP A 285 -10.42 -0.75 -4.38
N ASP A 286 -10.76 -2.05 -4.29
CA ASP A 286 -11.60 -2.59 -3.21
C ASP A 286 -10.95 -2.30 -1.84
N PRO A 287 -11.62 -1.60 -0.91
CA PRO A 287 -11.05 -1.18 0.40
C PRO A 287 -10.56 -2.31 1.33
N ARG A 288 -10.78 -3.58 0.98
CA ARG A 288 -10.23 -4.75 1.68
C ARG A 288 -8.83 -5.14 1.19
N LEU A 289 -8.37 -4.58 0.07
CA LEU A 289 -7.05 -4.84 -0.50
C LEU A 289 -5.98 -3.88 0.05
N SER A 290 -4.72 -4.23 -0.19
CA SER A 290 -3.55 -3.42 0.20
C SER A 290 -3.03 -2.50 -0.91
N THR A 291 -3.74 -2.36 -2.04
CA THR A 291 -3.32 -1.43 -3.10
C THR A 291 -3.39 0.01 -2.61
N VAL A 292 -2.58 0.90 -3.19
CA VAL A 292 -2.62 2.32 -2.83
C VAL A 292 -3.99 2.94 -3.12
N GLU A 293 -4.62 2.52 -4.22
CA GLU A 293 -5.98 2.93 -4.57
C GLU A 293 -7.02 2.46 -3.54
N ALA A 294 -6.91 1.20 -3.08
CA ALA A 294 -7.80 0.65 -2.05
C ALA A 294 -7.66 1.36 -0.70
N ILE A 295 -6.44 1.56 -0.21
CA ILE A 295 -6.22 2.23 1.09
C ILE A 295 -6.66 3.70 1.04
N ARG A 296 -6.45 4.37 -0.11
CA ARG A 296 -6.94 5.73 -0.33
C ARG A 296 -8.47 5.76 -0.35
N ARG A 297 -9.11 4.84 -1.09
CA ARG A 297 -10.58 4.73 -1.14
C ARG A 297 -11.17 4.37 0.23
N ARG A 298 -10.46 3.59 1.05
CA ARG A 298 -10.82 3.31 2.44
C ARG A 298 -10.83 4.56 3.32
N GLY A 299 -10.07 5.60 2.96
CA GLY A 299 -9.98 6.87 3.71
C GLY A 299 -8.71 7.01 4.55
N LEU A 300 -7.66 6.22 4.26
CA LEU A 300 -6.35 6.46 4.85
C LEU A 300 -5.67 7.63 4.13
N VAL A 301 -4.90 8.42 4.89
CA VAL A 301 -4.14 9.58 4.38
C VAL A 301 -2.65 9.24 4.25
N PRO A 302 -1.92 9.85 3.29
CA PRO A 302 -0.52 9.51 3.03
C PRO A 302 0.38 9.79 4.25
N GLN A 303 0.04 10.79 5.06
CA GLN A 303 0.75 11.11 6.31
C GLN A 303 0.77 9.92 7.28
N ALA A 304 -0.33 9.16 7.38
CA ALA A 304 -0.40 7.99 8.25
C ALA A 304 0.57 6.89 7.78
N ILE A 305 0.67 6.70 6.47
CA ILE A 305 1.60 5.73 5.85
C ILE A 305 3.05 6.16 6.07
N ARG A 306 3.33 7.45 5.96
CA ARG A 306 4.65 8.04 6.24
C ARG A 306 5.07 7.86 7.69
N GLU A 307 4.20 8.23 8.62
CA GLU A 307 4.44 8.08 10.06
C GLU A 307 4.60 6.61 10.45
N PHE A 308 3.77 5.72 9.88
CA PHE A 308 3.90 4.28 10.07
C PHE A 308 5.26 3.76 9.62
N THR A 309 5.71 4.19 8.44
CA THR A 309 6.99 3.76 7.87
C THR A 309 8.16 4.16 8.78
N MET A 310 8.17 5.42 9.24
CA MET A 310 9.24 5.93 10.10
C MET A 310 9.22 5.34 11.50
N SER A 311 8.04 5.21 12.10
CA SER A 311 7.91 4.87 13.52
C SER A 311 7.89 3.37 13.80
N TYR A 312 7.52 2.54 12.82
CA TYR A 312 7.27 1.11 13.06
C TYR A 312 7.92 0.18 12.03
N ALA A 313 7.82 0.50 10.73
CA ALA A 313 8.38 -0.34 9.67
C ALA A 313 9.91 -0.29 9.67
N GLY A 314 10.46 0.91 9.41
CA GLY A 314 11.89 1.20 9.39
C GLY A 314 12.70 0.24 8.50
N ILE A 315 14.00 0.14 8.79
CA ILE A 315 14.83 -0.98 8.32
C ILE A 315 14.90 -2.01 9.44
N SER A 316 14.42 -3.22 9.16
CA SER A 316 14.47 -4.36 10.07
C SER A 316 14.75 -5.62 9.27
N GLN A 317 15.66 -6.47 9.73
CA GLN A 317 15.88 -7.79 9.14
C GLN A 317 14.86 -8.83 9.62
N ALA A 318 14.15 -8.60 10.72
CA ALA A 318 13.08 -9.49 11.17
C ALA A 318 11.83 -9.33 10.29
N LYS A 319 11.23 -10.47 9.89
CA LYS A 319 9.89 -10.48 9.28
C LYS A 319 8.89 -9.92 10.29
N LYS A 320 8.09 -8.95 9.86
CA LYS A 320 7.08 -8.32 10.70
C LYS A 320 5.72 -8.44 10.03
N GLU A 321 4.76 -8.91 10.80
CA GLU A 321 3.35 -8.89 10.46
C GLU A 321 2.68 -7.84 11.34
N TYR A 322 2.03 -6.85 10.71
CA TYR A 322 1.36 -5.76 11.41
C TYR A 322 -0.15 -5.94 11.43
N ASP A 323 -0.74 -5.48 12.52
CA ASP A 323 -2.18 -5.30 12.62
C ASP A 323 -2.59 -3.94 12.06
N TRP A 324 -3.71 -3.91 11.34
CA TRP A 324 -4.24 -2.69 10.74
C TRP A 324 -4.63 -1.62 11.77
N SER A 325 -4.99 -2.02 13.00
CA SER A 325 -5.32 -1.10 14.11
C SER A 325 -4.23 -0.07 14.37
N LEU A 326 -2.96 -0.44 14.17
CA LEU A 326 -1.85 0.48 14.33
C LEU A 326 -1.90 1.61 13.30
N LEU A 327 -2.13 1.26 12.04
CA LEU A 327 -2.22 2.23 10.96
C LEU A 327 -3.51 3.07 11.08
N TYR A 328 -4.61 2.47 11.51
CA TYR A 328 -5.86 3.20 11.81
C TYR A 328 -5.70 4.19 12.96
N SER A 329 -4.94 3.82 14.00
CA SER A 329 -4.66 4.72 15.12
C SER A 329 -3.85 5.94 14.68
N LEU A 330 -2.87 5.77 13.80
CA LEU A 330 -2.12 6.89 13.21
C LEU A 330 -3.01 7.74 12.32
N ASN A 331 -3.81 7.10 11.45
CA ASN A 331 -4.74 7.78 10.57
C ASN A 331 -5.72 8.66 11.37
N ARG A 332 -6.33 8.10 12.43
CA ARG A 332 -7.21 8.81 13.34
C ARG A 332 -6.58 10.07 13.91
N LYS A 333 -5.36 9.98 14.45
CA LYS A 333 -4.67 11.14 15.03
C LYS A 333 -4.51 12.29 14.03
N ILE A 334 -4.35 11.96 12.75
CA ILE A 334 -4.15 12.94 11.68
C ILE A 334 -5.48 13.54 11.21
N ILE A 335 -6.52 12.72 11.03
CA ILE A 335 -7.80 13.18 10.48
C ILE A 335 -8.75 13.77 11.54
N ASP A 336 -8.64 13.35 12.79
CA ASP A 336 -9.56 13.73 13.87
C ASP A 336 -9.67 15.26 14.03
N PRO A 337 -8.59 16.05 14.07
CA PRO A 337 -8.69 17.51 14.23
C PRO A 337 -9.46 18.22 13.10
N HIS A 338 -9.59 17.58 11.94
CA HIS A 338 -10.13 18.16 10.71
C HIS A 338 -11.48 17.57 10.27
N ALA A 339 -11.89 16.44 10.84
CA ALA A 339 -13.13 15.76 10.47
C ALA A 339 -14.36 16.45 11.10
N ARG A 340 -15.41 16.72 10.32
CA ARG A 340 -16.68 17.19 10.91
C ARG A 340 -17.38 16.04 11.65
N ARG A 341 -17.93 16.30 12.83
CA ARG A 341 -18.76 15.38 13.62
C ARG A 341 -20.21 15.58 13.20
N LEU A 342 -20.79 14.55 12.63
CA LEU A 342 -22.17 14.54 12.17
C LEU A 342 -22.95 13.44 12.91
N PHE A 343 -24.23 13.67 13.15
CA PHE A 343 -25.10 12.64 13.72
C PHE A 343 -25.55 11.67 12.64
N PHE A 344 -25.43 10.38 12.96
CA PHE A 344 -25.93 9.25 12.19
C PHE A 344 -26.46 8.22 13.17
N VAL A 345 -27.64 7.69 12.87
CA VAL A 345 -28.31 6.65 13.64
C VAL A 345 -28.60 5.46 12.72
N LYS A 346 -27.93 4.34 13.00
CA LYS A 346 -28.15 3.07 12.30
C LYS A 346 -29.43 2.40 12.81
N ASN A 347 -30.12 1.66 11.95
CA ASN A 347 -31.37 0.95 12.29
C ASN A 347 -32.33 1.87 13.08
N PRO A 348 -32.77 2.99 12.49
CA PRO A 348 -33.38 4.10 13.22
C PRO A 348 -34.65 3.66 13.94
N VAL A 349 -34.74 3.98 15.23
CA VAL A 349 -35.93 3.79 16.06
C VAL A 349 -36.50 5.15 16.44
N ARG A 350 -37.81 5.33 16.25
CA ARG A 350 -38.50 6.59 16.53
C ARG A 350 -38.60 6.79 18.04
N LEU A 351 -38.12 7.92 18.52
CA LEU A 351 -38.26 8.40 19.90
C LEU A 351 -39.28 9.53 19.92
N VAL A 352 -40.41 9.31 20.59
CA VAL A 352 -41.48 10.30 20.79
C VAL A 352 -41.30 10.94 22.15
N LEU A 353 -41.27 12.28 22.20
CA LEU A 353 -41.09 13.08 23.40
C LEU A 353 -42.41 13.76 23.78
N GLU A 354 -43.17 13.17 24.70
CA GLU A 354 -44.58 13.54 24.95
C GLU A 354 -44.79 14.96 25.49
N ASN A 355 -43.86 15.45 26.32
CA ASN A 355 -43.93 16.77 26.96
C ASN A 355 -42.97 17.79 26.32
N PHE A 356 -42.47 17.53 25.11
CA PHE A 356 -41.55 18.40 24.39
C PHE A 356 -42.28 19.20 23.30
N GLN A 357 -41.91 20.46 23.09
CA GLN A 357 -42.55 21.36 22.11
C GLN A 357 -41.68 21.61 20.87
N GLY A 358 -40.49 21.02 20.83
CA GLY A 358 -39.47 21.27 19.81
C GLY A 358 -38.40 22.25 20.27
N ALA A 359 -37.21 22.15 19.68
CA ALA A 359 -36.11 23.09 19.94
C ALA A 359 -35.13 23.15 18.76
N SER A 360 -34.58 24.34 18.53
CA SER A 360 -33.45 24.56 17.63
C SER A 360 -32.15 24.42 18.45
N VAL A 361 -31.32 23.46 18.10
CA VAL A 361 -30.08 23.16 18.83
C VAL A 361 -28.87 23.45 17.95
N GLU A 362 -28.03 24.37 18.38
CA GLU A 362 -26.72 24.59 17.76
C GLU A 362 -25.72 23.54 18.24
N ILE A 363 -25.13 22.82 17.28
CA ILE A 363 -24.18 21.72 17.53
C ILE A 363 -22.87 22.04 16.83
N PRO A 364 -21.74 22.11 17.56
CA PRO A 364 -20.44 22.31 16.95
C PRO A 364 -20.06 21.09 16.07
N TYR A 365 -19.38 21.33 14.96
CA TYR A 365 -18.83 20.26 14.13
C TYR A 365 -17.66 19.54 14.78
N HIS A 366 -17.05 20.08 15.83
CA HIS A 366 -15.96 19.41 16.54
C HIS A 366 -15.94 19.88 18.00
N PRO A 367 -15.67 18.99 18.97
CA PRO A 367 -15.61 19.38 20.39
C PRO A 367 -14.50 20.39 20.73
N SER A 368 -13.31 20.24 20.14
CA SER A 368 -12.14 21.10 20.41
C SER A 368 -11.69 21.96 19.21
N SER A 369 -11.85 21.52 17.96
CA SER A 369 -11.42 22.30 16.79
C SER A 369 -12.48 23.32 16.34
N SER A 370 -12.03 24.48 15.87
CA SER A 370 -12.92 25.50 15.31
C SER A 370 -13.33 25.16 13.87
N LEU A 371 -14.24 24.19 13.72
CA LEU A 371 -14.80 23.78 12.41
C LEU A 371 -16.18 24.39 12.14
N GLY A 372 -16.60 25.36 12.95
CA GLY A 372 -17.95 25.93 12.93
C GLY A 372 -18.99 25.04 13.61
N SER A 373 -20.25 25.38 13.39
CA SER A 373 -21.41 24.73 13.97
C SER A 373 -22.50 24.51 12.92
N ARG A 374 -23.52 23.75 13.29
CA ARG A 374 -24.75 23.55 12.52
C ARG A 374 -25.94 23.61 13.47
N VAL A 375 -27.11 23.84 12.92
CA VAL A 375 -28.36 23.83 13.69
C VAL A 375 -29.16 22.59 13.32
N LEU A 376 -29.65 21.87 14.33
CA LEU A 376 -30.61 20.78 14.18
C LEU A 376 -31.95 21.20 14.81
N GLU A 377 -33.03 21.03 14.07
CA GLU A 377 -34.39 21.30 14.55
C GLU A 377 -34.99 20.00 15.11
N ALA A 378 -35.08 19.90 16.44
CA ALA A 378 -35.77 18.78 17.10
C ALA A 378 -37.27 19.07 17.13
N GLY A 379 -38.07 18.17 16.58
CA GLY A 379 -39.53 18.14 16.79
C GLY A 379 -39.90 17.38 18.06
N THR A 380 -41.19 17.07 18.20
CA THR A 380 -41.68 16.14 19.23
C THR A 380 -41.22 14.71 18.99
N GLU A 381 -40.68 14.44 17.81
CA GLU A 381 -40.18 13.15 17.40
C GLU A 381 -38.78 13.29 16.81
N ILE A 382 -37.93 12.33 17.16
CA ILE A 382 -36.56 12.22 16.67
C ILE A 382 -36.23 10.74 16.50
N TYR A 383 -35.11 10.44 15.86
CA TYR A 383 -34.63 9.07 15.69
C TYR A 383 -33.38 8.83 16.53
N ILE A 384 -33.30 7.66 17.15
CA ILE A 384 -32.11 7.15 17.84
C ILE A 384 -31.65 5.83 17.20
N SER A 385 -30.42 5.41 17.48
CA SER A 385 -29.89 4.14 16.97
C SER A 385 -30.69 2.95 17.53
N GLY A 386 -30.96 1.94 16.70
CA GLY A 386 -31.65 0.72 17.13
C GLY A 386 -30.93 0.00 18.27
N ASP A 387 -29.60 -0.09 18.22
CA ASP A 387 -28.78 -0.64 19.32
C ASP A 387 -28.97 0.12 20.64
N ASP A 388 -29.16 1.43 20.55
CA ASP A 388 -29.39 2.25 21.74
C ASP A 388 -30.79 2.00 22.30
N ALA A 389 -31.80 1.96 21.43
CA ALA A 389 -33.19 1.65 21.80
C ALA A 389 -33.34 0.24 22.39
N ALA A 390 -32.67 -0.76 21.83
CA ALA A 390 -32.70 -2.14 22.33
C ALA A 390 -32.11 -2.28 23.75
N GLY A 391 -31.23 -1.36 24.14
CA GLY A 391 -30.64 -1.30 25.48
C GLY A 391 -31.42 -0.45 26.49
N LEU A 392 -32.59 0.08 26.14
CA LEU A 392 -33.42 0.90 27.03
C LEU A 392 -34.55 0.08 27.66
N ALA A 393 -34.87 0.41 28.91
CA ALA A 393 -36.02 -0.09 29.65
C ALA A 393 -36.86 1.06 30.23
N ARG A 394 -38.12 0.77 30.55
CA ARG A 394 -39.00 1.74 31.22
C ARG A 394 -38.38 2.24 32.52
N GLY A 395 -38.36 3.56 32.69
CA GLY A 395 -37.78 4.24 33.85
C GLY A 395 -36.32 4.67 33.66
N ASP A 396 -35.62 4.16 32.64
CA ASP A 396 -34.26 4.57 32.33
C ASP A 396 -34.19 6.06 32.00
N VAL A 397 -33.06 6.69 32.35
CA VAL A 397 -32.79 8.09 32.01
C VAL A 397 -31.50 8.18 31.22
N PHE A 398 -31.57 8.75 30.03
CA PHE A 398 -30.43 9.00 29.16
C PHE A 398 -30.42 10.46 28.68
N ARG A 399 -29.28 10.89 28.13
CA ARG A 399 -29.12 12.22 27.56
C ARG A 399 -29.19 12.16 26.04
N CYS A 400 -30.19 12.80 25.44
CA CYS A 400 -30.11 13.20 24.03
C CYS A 400 -29.04 14.28 23.90
N LYS A 401 -27.98 14.00 23.16
CA LYS A 401 -26.80 14.86 23.07
C LYS A 401 -27.20 16.29 22.70
N LEU A 402 -26.78 17.25 23.53
CA LEU A 402 -27.06 18.69 23.44
C LEU A 402 -28.54 19.10 23.40
N LEU A 403 -29.49 18.17 23.52
CA LEU A 403 -30.92 18.44 23.52
C LEU A 403 -31.47 18.43 24.95
N ALA A 404 -31.70 17.23 25.51
CA ALA A 404 -32.38 17.09 26.80
C ALA A 404 -32.05 15.76 27.49
N ASN A 405 -32.32 15.67 28.79
CA ASN A 405 -32.40 14.40 29.51
C ASN A 405 -33.80 13.82 29.33
N VAL A 406 -33.88 12.56 28.93
CA VAL A 406 -35.13 11.87 28.61
C VAL A 406 -35.28 10.67 29.54
N ARG A 407 -36.45 10.57 30.19
CA ARG A 407 -36.87 9.38 30.94
C ARG A 407 -37.75 8.52 30.04
N VAL A 408 -37.44 7.23 29.94
CA VAL A 408 -38.21 6.27 29.15
C VAL A 408 -39.54 5.94 29.84
N VAL A 409 -40.64 6.13 29.12
CA VAL A 409 -42.00 5.80 29.55
C VAL A 409 -42.44 4.45 29.00
N GLU A 410 -42.18 4.20 27.72
CA GLU A 410 -42.57 2.99 27.01
C GLU A 410 -41.49 2.59 26.00
N VAL A 411 -41.27 1.28 25.83
CA VAL A 411 -40.41 0.71 24.78
C VAL A 411 -41.25 -0.30 24.00
N SER A 412 -41.31 -0.12 22.69
CA SER A 412 -41.93 -1.01 21.71
C SER A 412 -40.90 -1.37 20.63
N GLU A 413 -41.21 -2.35 19.77
CA GLU A 413 -40.27 -2.90 18.77
C GLU A 413 -39.59 -1.84 17.88
N ASN A 414 -40.33 -0.82 17.43
CA ASN A 414 -39.80 0.26 16.55
C ASN A 414 -40.06 1.67 17.10
N ARG A 415 -40.34 1.78 18.40
CA ARG A 415 -40.72 3.05 19.02
C ARG A 415 -40.31 3.09 20.49
N VAL A 416 -39.74 4.21 20.91
CA VAL A 416 -39.53 4.54 22.31
C VAL A 416 -40.36 5.79 22.61
N VAL A 417 -41.06 5.80 23.74
CA VAL A 417 -41.76 6.98 24.26
C VAL A 417 -41.02 7.46 25.48
N GLY A 418 -40.73 8.75 25.56
CA GLY A 418 -40.03 9.36 26.67
C GLY A 418 -40.57 10.73 27.06
N GLU A 419 -40.25 11.13 28.28
CA GLU A 419 -40.52 12.46 28.83
C GLU A 419 -39.21 13.21 29.04
N VAL A 420 -39.15 14.46 28.63
CA VAL A 420 -38.07 15.38 28.96
C VAL A 420 -38.14 15.72 30.45
N VAL A 421 -37.08 15.38 31.18
CA VAL A 421 -36.97 15.58 32.63
C VAL A 421 -35.97 16.66 33.04
N GLY A 422 -35.34 17.31 32.05
CA GLY A 422 -34.50 18.49 32.26
C GLY A 422 -33.48 18.69 31.15
N GLU A 423 -33.04 19.93 30.96
CA GLU A 423 -32.13 20.31 29.88
C GLU A 423 -30.67 20.44 30.34
N SER A 424 -30.42 20.56 31.64
CA SER A 424 -29.07 20.65 32.20
C SER A 424 -28.27 19.35 31.95
N PRO A 425 -26.98 19.43 31.59
CA PRO A 425 -26.14 18.24 31.42
C PRO A 425 -26.12 17.37 32.68
N GLN A 426 -26.29 16.06 32.51
CA GLN A 426 -26.16 15.07 33.58
C GLN A 426 -25.16 13.98 33.16
N GLN A 427 -24.46 13.38 34.14
CA GLN A 427 -23.63 12.19 33.90
C GLN A 427 -24.53 10.96 33.67
N LYS A 428 -25.07 10.85 32.46
CA LYS A 428 -25.91 9.75 31.97
C LYS A 428 -25.38 9.25 30.63
N LYS A 429 -25.87 8.10 30.17
CA LYS A 429 -25.59 7.58 28.82
C LYS A 429 -25.98 8.66 27.79
N ILE A 430 -25.02 9.12 26.99
CA ILE A 430 -25.26 10.13 25.95
C ILE A 430 -25.57 9.40 24.64
N ILE A 431 -26.69 9.78 24.02
CA ILE A 431 -27.19 9.21 22.77
C ILE A 431 -27.31 10.33 21.74
N GLN A 432 -26.68 10.15 20.57
CA GLN A 432 -26.91 11.00 19.41
C GLN A 432 -28.26 10.68 18.78
N TRP A 433 -28.87 11.67 18.16
CA TRP A 433 -30.21 11.59 17.60
C TRP A 433 -30.22 12.27 16.23
N VAL A 434 -31.23 11.99 15.42
CA VAL A 434 -31.44 12.66 14.12
C VAL A 434 -32.87 13.18 14.05
N PRO A 435 -33.11 14.40 13.57
CA PRO A 435 -34.47 14.93 13.38
C PRO A 435 -35.32 14.11 12.39
N GLU A 436 -36.62 14.39 12.35
CA GLU A 436 -37.55 13.79 11.38
C GLU A 436 -37.16 14.07 9.92
N ASP A 437 -36.50 15.19 9.67
CA ASP A 437 -36.04 15.60 8.34
C ASP A 437 -34.68 15.02 7.94
N GLY A 438 -34.23 13.99 8.67
CA GLY A 438 -33.01 13.24 8.40
C GLY A 438 -32.97 12.65 6.98
N VAL A 439 -31.76 12.38 6.51
CA VAL A 439 -31.48 11.88 5.18
C VAL A 439 -31.02 10.43 5.25
N GLU A 440 -31.41 9.61 4.28
CA GLU A 440 -30.95 8.22 4.20
C GLU A 440 -29.44 8.17 3.97
N VAL A 441 -28.75 7.40 4.81
CA VAL A 441 -27.31 7.20 4.75
C VAL A 441 -27.01 5.70 4.76
N ALA A 442 -26.07 5.30 3.93
CA ALA A 442 -25.50 3.96 3.96
C ALA A 442 -24.00 4.03 4.23
N ALA A 443 -23.52 3.29 5.23
CA ALA A 443 -22.11 3.11 5.51
C ALA A 443 -21.70 1.68 5.18
N ILE A 444 -20.68 1.52 4.33
CA ILE A 444 -20.08 0.23 3.99
C ILE A 444 -18.92 -0.02 4.94
N VAL A 445 -19.03 -1.08 5.73
CA VAL A 445 -18.04 -1.50 6.73
C VAL A 445 -17.24 -2.67 6.18
N TYR A 446 -15.93 -2.48 6.04
CA TYR A 446 -15.02 -3.49 5.54
C TYR A 446 -14.24 -4.17 6.68
N GLY A 447 -14.42 -5.47 6.83
CA GLY A 447 -13.65 -6.35 7.69
C GLY A 447 -12.42 -6.94 6.99
N MET A 448 -11.82 -7.94 7.62
CA MET A 448 -10.71 -8.71 7.03
C MET A 448 -11.24 -9.53 5.85
N LEU A 449 -10.52 -9.51 4.73
CA LEU A 449 -10.90 -10.22 3.50
C LEU A 449 -10.80 -11.74 3.64
N LEU A 450 -9.75 -12.19 4.31
CA LEU A 450 -9.44 -13.60 4.51
C LEU A 450 -9.58 -13.96 5.99
N ASN A 451 -10.11 -15.15 6.24
CA ASN A 451 -10.06 -15.81 7.54
C ASN A 451 -8.63 -16.32 7.81
N GLU A 452 -8.37 -16.76 9.05
CA GLU A 452 -7.05 -17.30 9.44
C GLU A 452 -6.64 -18.54 8.63
N ASP A 453 -7.60 -19.32 8.14
CA ASP A 453 -7.38 -20.49 7.28
C ASP A 453 -7.16 -20.12 5.79
N GLY A 454 -7.17 -18.82 5.45
CA GLY A 454 -7.01 -18.31 4.09
C GLY A 454 -8.28 -18.37 3.22
N SER A 455 -9.40 -18.87 3.75
CA SER A 455 -10.70 -18.79 3.07
C SER A 455 -11.24 -17.36 3.06
N VAL A 456 -12.10 -17.05 2.10
CA VAL A 456 -12.70 -15.71 1.98
C VAL A 456 -13.73 -15.52 3.08
N ASN A 457 -13.63 -14.41 3.80
CA ASN A 457 -14.57 -14.05 4.85
C ASN A 457 -15.85 -13.46 4.22
N SER A 458 -16.97 -14.17 4.36
CA SER A 458 -18.29 -13.72 3.87
C SER A 458 -18.79 -12.47 4.59
N GLU A 459 -18.35 -12.24 5.82
CA GLU A 459 -18.69 -11.06 6.64
C GLU A 459 -17.70 -9.90 6.43
N SER A 460 -16.81 -9.99 5.43
CA SER A 460 -15.80 -8.96 5.14
C SER A 460 -16.38 -7.65 4.63
N VAL A 461 -17.66 -7.62 4.23
CA VAL A 461 -18.38 -6.41 3.81
C VAL A 461 -19.75 -6.41 4.48
N ARG A 462 -20.07 -5.34 5.18
CA ARG A 462 -21.41 -5.13 5.75
C ARG A 462 -21.92 -3.76 5.37
N ARG A 463 -23.17 -3.71 4.91
CA ARG A 463 -23.86 -2.46 4.63
C ARG A 463 -24.72 -2.08 5.83
N VAL A 464 -24.46 -0.92 6.41
CA VAL A 464 -25.20 -0.37 7.54
C VAL A 464 -26.05 0.78 7.02
N GLU A 465 -27.37 0.66 7.15
CA GLU A 465 -28.32 1.69 6.74
C GLU A 465 -28.86 2.45 7.94
N GLY A 466 -29.18 3.72 7.73
CA GLY A 466 -29.69 4.57 8.78
C GLY A 466 -30.04 5.98 8.32
N LEU A 467 -30.29 6.85 9.29
CA LEU A 467 -30.55 8.26 9.05
C LEU A 467 -29.35 9.09 9.50
N GLY A 468 -28.94 10.03 8.66
CA GLY A 468 -28.01 11.09 9.01
C GLY A 468 -28.73 12.43 9.09
N GLU A 469 -28.16 13.38 9.81
CA GLU A 469 -28.62 14.77 9.76
C GLU A 469 -28.48 15.39 8.36
N LYS A 470 -29.26 16.43 8.04
CA LYS A 470 -29.25 17.11 6.73
C LYS A 470 -27.86 17.57 6.26
N ALA A 471 -26.98 17.96 7.19
CA ALA A 471 -25.63 18.40 6.88
C ALA A 471 -24.80 17.34 6.15
N VAL A 472 -25.17 16.05 6.23
CA VAL A 472 -24.53 14.96 5.48
C VAL A 472 -24.56 15.18 3.96
N ASN A 473 -25.57 15.87 3.43
CA ASN A 473 -25.64 16.19 2.01
C ASN A 473 -24.57 17.20 1.55
N SER A 474 -24.01 17.97 2.47
CA SER A 474 -22.92 18.92 2.17
C SER A 474 -21.54 18.25 2.09
N VAL A 475 -21.43 16.98 2.49
CA VAL A 475 -20.16 16.26 2.52
C VAL A 475 -19.74 15.90 1.10
N LYS A 476 -18.56 16.38 0.70
CA LYS A 476 -18.03 16.17 -0.66
C LYS A 476 -17.51 14.74 -0.82
N VAL A 477 -17.48 14.22 -2.04
CA VAL A 477 -16.76 12.96 -2.34
C VAL A 477 -15.31 13.10 -1.87
N ASP A 478 -14.75 12.01 -1.33
CA ASP A 478 -13.43 11.95 -0.70
C ASP A 478 -13.30 12.66 0.66
N GLU A 479 -14.28 13.46 1.09
CA GLU A 479 -14.26 14.06 2.42
C GLU A 479 -14.49 12.98 3.49
N VAL A 480 -13.70 13.06 4.56
CA VAL A 480 -13.83 12.19 5.74
C VAL A 480 -14.53 12.96 6.85
N VAL A 481 -15.60 12.38 7.39
CA VAL A 481 -16.34 12.87 8.53
C VAL A 481 -16.30 11.83 9.65
N GLN A 482 -16.56 12.25 10.88
CA GLN A 482 -16.83 11.33 11.97
C GLN A 482 -18.34 11.24 12.19
N PHE A 483 -18.93 10.07 11.94
CA PHE A 483 -20.25 9.79 12.46
C PHE A 483 -20.13 9.46 13.94
N GLU A 484 -20.73 10.30 14.78
CA GLU A 484 -20.55 10.19 16.21
C GLU A 484 -20.98 8.82 16.75
N ARG A 485 -20.14 8.23 17.62
CA ARG A 485 -20.33 6.89 18.19
C ARG A 485 -20.45 5.76 17.14
N PHE A 486 -20.16 6.06 15.87
CA PHE A 486 -20.08 5.07 14.79
C PHE A 486 -18.64 4.93 14.31
N GLY A 487 -17.97 6.01 13.91
CA GLY A 487 -16.57 6.03 13.49
C GLY A 487 -16.29 7.02 12.36
N PHE A 488 -15.07 7.00 11.82
CA PHE A 488 -14.68 7.82 10.67
C PHE A 488 -15.17 7.20 9.37
N CYS A 489 -15.69 8.04 8.48
CA CYS A 489 -16.35 7.63 7.26
C CYS A 489 -15.99 8.56 6.10
N ARG A 490 -15.48 8.00 5.00
CA ARG A 490 -15.20 8.71 3.75
C ARG A 490 -16.43 8.68 2.85
N ARG A 491 -16.82 9.80 2.27
CA ARG A 491 -17.87 9.84 1.25
C ARG A 491 -17.38 9.19 -0.06
N ASP A 492 -18.04 8.10 -0.48
CA ASP A 492 -17.61 7.33 -1.66
C ASP A 492 -18.31 7.75 -2.96
N ARG A 493 -19.55 8.24 -2.86
CA ARG A 493 -20.39 8.56 -4.03
C ARG A 493 -20.93 9.99 -4.01
N ALA A 494 -21.02 10.62 -5.18
CA ALA A 494 -21.58 11.96 -5.32
C ALA A 494 -23.12 11.96 -5.29
N ASP A 495 -23.75 10.97 -5.93
CA ASP A 495 -25.19 10.93 -6.19
C ASP A 495 -26.04 10.59 -4.96
N LYS A 496 -25.49 9.82 -4.01
CA LYS A 496 -26.19 9.36 -2.81
C LYS A 496 -25.28 9.38 -1.58
N PRO A 497 -25.83 9.53 -0.36
CA PRO A 497 -25.10 9.43 0.90
C PRO A 497 -24.55 8.03 1.24
N VAL A 498 -23.64 7.55 0.40
CA VAL A 498 -22.90 6.32 0.60
C VAL A 498 -21.50 6.64 1.08
N PHE A 499 -21.16 6.08 2.24
CA PHE A 499 -19.90 6.27 2.92
C PHE A 499 -19.17 4.94 3.07
N ILE A 500 -17.85 4.99 3.13
CA ILE A 500 -16.99 3.88 3.51
C ILE A 500 -16.52 4.14 4.94
N TYR A 501 -16.75 3.17 5.82
CA TYR A 501 -16.17 3.18 7.16
C TYR A 501 -14.66 2.98 7.09
N CYS A 502 -13.91 3.96 7.58
CA CYS A 502 -12.45 3.95 7.58
C CYS A 502 -11.93 3.09 8.73
N HIS A 503 -12.24 3.55 9.95
CA HIS A 503 -11.89 2.98 11.25
C HIS A 503 -12.64 3.76 12.36
N ASP A 504 -12.50 3.32 13.61
CA ASP A 504 -13.09 3.93 14.81
C ASP A 504 -12.34 5.15 15.33
#